data_AF-F8GXF9-F1
#
_entry.id   AF-F8GXF9-F1
#
_cell.length_a   1.000
_cell.length_b   1.000
_cell.length_c   1.000
_cell.angle_alpha   90.00
_cell.angle_beta   90.00
_cell.angle_gamma   90.00
#
_symmetry.space_group_name_H-M   'P 1'
#
loop_
_entity.id
_entity.type
_entity.pdbx_description
1 polymer ?
#
loop_
_entity_poly.entity_id
_entity_poly.type
_entity_poly.pdbx_seq_one_letter_code
_entity_poly.pdbx_strand_id
1 'polypeptide(L)'
;MSRLYEEVRMPLAVGTTLQHPERALLKWEGIRNRSDIGQICYLTRDTLNTRHTFDPRGFSSERTKVVRLLVTQPSERVTLGARRPETIYGALRGVLDFANRADRLGLHQVLCNEKATAELDSAHWERAVRESGYVAAQQTVQPEV
;
A
#
# COMPACT_ATOMS: atom_id res chain seq x y z
N MET A 1 14.10 -17.65 -14.29
CA MET A 1 13.21 -18.28 -13.29
C MET A 1 11.95 -17.44 -13.18
N SER A 2 10.78 -17.98 -13.53
CA SER A 2 9.51 -17.29 -13.26
C SER A 2 9.26 -17.34 -11.74
N ARG A 3 9.06 -16.18 -11.14
CA ARG A 3 8.73 -16.08 -9.73
C ARG A 3 7.34 -16.69 -9.51
N LEU A 4 7.21 -17.60 -8.55
CA LEU A 4 5.88 -18.04 -8.08
C LEU A 4 5.32 -16.90 -7.23
N TYR A 5 4.43 -16.14 -7.85
CA TYR A 5 3.63 -15.12 -7.19
C TYR A 5 2.50 -15.76 -6.41
N GLU A 6 2.21 -15.19 -5.24
CA GLU A 6 1.07 -15.56 -4.41
C GLU A 6 -0.02 -14.51 -4.59
N GLU A 7 -1.22 -14.94 -5.00
CA GLU A 7 -2.37 -14.02 -5.04
C GLU A 7 -2.92 -13.87 -3.63
N VAL A 8 -3.00 -12.62 -3.17
CA VAL A 8 -3.53 -12.26 -1.86
C VAL A 8 -4.80 -11.46 -2.05
N ARG A 9 -5.91 -11.98 -1.53
CA ARG A 9 -7.21 -11.31 -1.59
C ARG A 9 -7.27 -10.20 -0.56
N MET A 10 -7.74 -9.04 -0.99
CA MET A 10 -7.91 -7.85 -0.16
C MET A 10 -9.41 -7.58 0.07
N PRO A 11 -9.81 -7.12 1.27
CA PRO A 11 -8.96 -6.87 2.43
C PRO A 11 -8.43 -8.17 3.08
N LEU A 12 -7.23 -8.08 3.66
CA LEU A 12 -6.71 -9.05 4.61
C LEU A 12 -7.68 -9.23 5.78
N ALA A 13 -7.82 -10.46 6.25
CA ALA A 13 -8.58 -10.77 7.44
C ALA A 13 -7.93 -10.10 8.68
N VAL A 14 -8.76 -9.74 9.66
CA VAL A 14 -8.28 -9.10 10.90
C VAL A 14 -7.20 -9.96 11.56
N GLY A 15 -6.09 -9.33 11.96
CA GLY A 15 -4.97 -10.02 12.59
C GLY A 15 -4.10 -10.85 11.65
N THR A 16 -4.37 -10.85 10.34
CA THR A 16 -3.49 -11.51 9.37
C THR A 16 -2.38 -10.57 8.90
N THR A 17 -1.17 -11.12 8.80
CA THR A 17 0.00 -10.39 8.30
C THR A 17 0.45 -11.00 6.98
N LEU A 18 0.75 -10.14 6.01
CA LEU A 18 1.32 -10.54 4.74
C LEU A 18 2.75 -11.09 4.93
N GLN A 19 2.95 -12.39 4.74
CA GLN A 19 4.22 -13.07 5.06
C GLN A 19 5.30 -12.93 3.98
N HIS A 20 4.93 -12.91 2.70
CA HIS A 20 5.87 -12.79 1.59
C HIS A 20 5.48 -11.62 0.68
N PRO A 21 5.52 -10.38 1.18
CA PRO A 21 5.11 -9.21 0.40
C PRO A 21 5.89 -9.07 -0.91
N GLU A 22 7.15 -9.51 -0.93
CA GLU A 22 8.00 -9.52 -2.11
C GLU A 22 7.47 -10.41 -3.24
N ARG A 23 6.58 -11.37 -2.92
CA ARG A 23 5.97 -12.32 -3.86
C ARG A 23 4.46 -12.08 -4.05
N ALA A 24 3.89 -11.05 -3.43
CA ALA A 24 2.45 -10.88 -3.34
C ALA A 24 1.87 -10.10 -4.53
N LEU A 25 0.82 -10.66 -5.12
CA LEU A 25 -0.08 -9.99 -6.05
C LEU A 25 -1.41 -9.72 -5.34
N LEU A 26 -1.70 -8.46 -5.07
CA LEU A 26 -2.94 -8.09 -4.40
C LEU A 26 -4.12 -8.11 -5.37
N LYS A 27 -5.21 -8.74 -4.96
CA LYS A 27 -6.46 -8.83 -5.69
C LYS A 27 -7.60 -8.24 -4.85
N TRP A 28 -8.10 -7.08 -5.29
CA TRP A 28 -9.18 -6.37 -4.59
C TRP A 28 -10.54 -6.86 -5.07
N GLU A 29 -11.49 -6.94 -4.13
CA GLU A 29 -12.89 -7.18 -4.45
C GLU A 29 -13.44 -6.09 -5.38
N GLY A 30 -14.21 -6.49 -6.40
CA GLY A 30 -14.79 -5.57 -7.38
C GLY A 30 -13.81 -5.03 -8.43
N ILE A 31 -12.49 -5.21 -8.26
CA ILE A 31 -11.48 -4.73 -9.21
C ILE A 31 -10.90 -5.89 -10.02
N ARG A 32 -10.90 -5.77 -11.35
CA ARG A 32 -10.41 -6.84 -12.25
C ARG A 32 -8.90 -7.04 -12.18
N ASN A 33 -8.14 -5.95 -12.02
CA ASN A 33 -6.68 -5.98 -12.10
C ASN A 33 -6.03 -6.41 -10.78
N ARG A 34 -4.82 -6.97 -10.88
CA ARG A 34 -3.95 -7.29 -9.73
C ARG A 34 -2.93 -6.18 -9.54
N SER A 35 -2.49 -5.96 -8.31
CA SER A 35 -1.40 -5.04 -8.00
C SER A 35 -0.18 -5.82 -7.52
N ASP A 36 0.91 -5.75 -8.28
CA ASP A 36 2.21 -6.24 -7.82
C ASP A 36 2.81 -5.23 -6.85
N ILE A 37 2.79 -5.57 -5.57
CA ILE A 37 3.40 -4.78 -4.51
C ILE A 37 4.83 -5.22 -4.19
N GLY A 38 5.21 -6.43 -4.64
CA GLY A 38 6.48 -7.04 -4.29
C GLY A 38 7.66 -6.27 -4.83
N GLN A 39 7.44 -5.48 -5.89
CA GLN A 39 8.44 -4.59 -6.46
C GLN A 39 9.00 -3.57 -5.46
N ILE A 40 8.19 -3.07 -4.53
CA ILE A 40 8.65 -2.08 -3.55
C ILE A 40 9.70 -2.69 -2.62
N CYS A 41 9.70 -4.00 -2.40
CA CYS A 41 10.67 -4.66 -1.52
C CYS A 41 12.13 -4.58 -2.03
N TYR A 42 12.36 -4.04 -3.24
CA TYR A 42 13.66 -3.93 -3.88
C TYR A 42 14.11 -2.47 -4.03
N LEU A 43 15.40 -2.21 -3.80
CA LEU A 43 16.07 -0.91 -3.88
C LEU A 43 16.33 -0.48 -5.33
N THR A 44 16.73 -1.41 -6.19
CA THR A 44 17.02 -1.22 -7.61
C THR A 44 15.91 -1.82 -8.46
N ARG A 45 14.74 -1.19 -8.42
CA ARG A 45 13.64 -1.54 -9.34
C ARG A 45 13.67 -0.63 -10.55
N ASP A 46 13.67 -1.20 -11.75
CA ASP A 46 13.48 -0.43 -12.98
C ASP A 46 12.00 -0.07 -13.11
N THR A 47 11.64 1.16 -12.72
CA THR A 47 10.25 1.65 -12.85
C THR A 47 9.90 2.12 -14.26
N LEU A 48 10.89 2.21 -15.17
CA LEU A 48 10.71 2.71 -16.53
C LEU A 48 10.33 1.58 -17.50
N ASN A 49 10.68 0.34 -17.18
CA ASN A 49 10.21 -0.83 -17.90
C ASN A 49 8.91 -1.36 -17.30
N THR A 50 7.92 -1.56 -18.17
CA THR A 50 6.70 -2.35 -17.84
C THR A 50 7.02 -3.81 -17.63
N ARG A 51 8.22 -4.26 -18.03
CA ARG A 51 8.77 -5.56 -17.68
C ARG A 51 9.39 -5.46 -16.29
N HIS A 52 8.85 -6.24 -15.38
CA HIS A 52 9.31 -6.37 -14.01
C HIS A 52 10.73 -6.99 -13.94
N THR A 53 11.76 -6.22 -14.29
CA THR A 53 13.16 -6.59 -14.11
C THR A 53 13.58 -6.23 -12.69
N PHE A 54 13.82 -7.26 -11.88
CA PHE A 54 14.29 -7.12 -10.51
C PHE A 54 15.74 -7.57 -10.43
N ASP A 55 16.57 -6.78 -9.76
CA ASP A 55 17.84 -7.26 -9.25
C ASP A 55 17.60 -7.93 -7.89
N PRO A 56 17.79 -9.27 -7.75
CA PRO A 56 17.62 -9.96 -6.48
C PRO A 56 18.55 -9.41 -5.38
N ARG A 57 19.69 -8.82 -5.75
CA ARG A 57 20.64 -8.20 -4.80
C ARG A 57 20.11 -6.91 -4.20
N GLY A 58 19.09 -6.31 -4.82
CA GLY A 58 18.43 -5.11 -4.32
C GLY A 58 17.39 -5.37 -3.23
N PHE A 59 17.16 -6.61 -2.79
CA PHE A 59 16.17 -6.90 -1.74
C PHE A 59 16.51 -6.17 -0.43
N SER A 60 15.51 -5.50 0.17
CA SER A 60 15.66 -4.82 1.47
C SER A 60 14.61 -5.29 2.47
N SER A 61 15.09 -5.69 3.64
CA SER A 61 14.23 -6.12 4.76
C SER A 61 13.43 -4.95 5.33
N GLU A 62 14.00 -3.75 5.32
CA GLU A 62 13.38 -2.50 5.76
C GLU A 62 12.22 -2.14 4.86
N ARG A 63 12.43 -2.21 3.54
CA ARG A 63 11.35 -2.01 2.56
C ARG A 63 10.25 -3.06 2.70
N THR A 64 10.63 -4.29 2.97
CA THR A 64 9.67 -5.38 3.21
C THR A 64 8.74 -5.06 4.37
N LYS A 65 9.27 -4.50 5.48
CA LYS A 65 8.45 -4.07 6.62
C LYS A 65 7.52 -2.91 6.25
N VAL A 66 8.03 -1.93 5.51
CA VAL A 66 7.22 -0.83 4.98
C VAL A 66 6.09 -1.34 4.09
N VAL A 67 6.36 -2.27 3.17
CA VAL A 67 5.31 -2.86 2.31
C VAL A 67 4.24 -3.57 3.14
N ARG A 68 4.62 -4.29 4.20
CA ARG A 68 3.63 -4.90 5.12
C ARG A 68 2.73 -3.83 5.75
N LEU A 69 3.29 -2.71 6.20
CA LEU A 69 2.51 -1.59 6.76
C LEU A 69 1.54 -1.02 5.73
N LEU A 70 2.03 -0.74 4.52
CA LEU A 70 1.26 -0.15 3.42
C LEU A 70 0.07 -1.01 2.96
N VAL A 71 0.13 -2.32 3.19
CA VAL A 71 -0.97 -3.24 2.86
C VAL A 71 -1.90 -3.45 4.04
N THR A 72 -1.35 -3.58 5.24
CA THR A 72 -2.11 -3.96 6.45
C THR A 72 -2.98 -2.80 6.93
N GLN A 73 -2.47 -1.58 7.01
CA GLN A 73 -3.24 -0.45 7.55
C GLN A 73 -4.50 -0.11 6.72
N PRO A 74 -4.43 -0.02 5.37
CA PRO A 74 -5.64 0.20 4.58
C PRO A 74 -6.63 -0.95 4.71
N SER A 75 -6.14 -2.18 4.84
CA SER A 75 -6.97 -3.38 4.98
C SER A 75 -7.82 -3.36 6.24
N GLU A 76 -7.21 -3.04 7.39
CA GLU A 76 -7.90 -2.94 8.67
C GLU A 76 -9.01 -1.88 8.65
N ARG A 77 -8.75 -0.75 7.96
CA ARG A 77 -9.74 0.33 7.78
C ARG A 77 -10.94 -0.10 6.92
N VAL A 78 -10.80 -1.08 6.03
CA VAL A 78 -11.93 -1.64 5.26
C VAL A 78 -12.82 -2.48 6.16
N THR A 79 -12.21 -3.37 6.94
CA THR A 79 -12.93 -4.36 7.76
C THR A 79 -13.72 -3.70 8.90
N LEU A 80 -13.28 -2.54 9.38
CA LEU A 80 -14.02 -1.72 10.35
C LEU A 80 -15.22 -0.96 9.75
N GLY A 81 -15.61 -1.25 8.50
CA GLY A 81 -16.85 -0.78 7.87
C GLY A 81 -16.81 0.66 7.38
N ALA A 82 -15.64 1.31 7.38
CA ALA A 82 -15.56 2.76 7.14
C ALA A 82 -15.53 3.15 5.65
N ARG A 83 -15.18 2.25 4.70
CA ARG A 83 -14.93 2.63 3.29
C ARG A 83 -15.19 1.54 2.26
N ARG A 84 -15.50 1.98 1.02
CA ARG A 84 -15.71 1.12 -0.16
C ARG A 84 -14.38 0.59 -0.73
N PRO A 85 -14.33 -0.66 -1.23
CA PRO A 85 -13.12 -1.27 -1.79
C PRO A 85 -12.37 -0.43 -2.85
N GLU A 86 -13.12 0.22 -3.75
CA GLU A 86 -12.53 1.04 -4.83
C GLU A 86 -11.74 2.25 -4.29
N THR A 87 -12.22 2.90 -3.24
CA THR A 87 -11.54 4.04 -2.61
C THR A 87 -10.22 3.62 -1.97
N ILE A 88 -10.20 2.45 -1.32
CA ILE A 88 -8.98 1.89 -0.70
C ILE A 88 -7.98 1.46 -1.77
N TYR A 89 -8.45 0.84 -2.86
CA TYR A 89 -7.61 0.53 -4.01
C TYR A 89 -6.92 1.79 -4.57
N GLY A 90 -7.67 2.88 -4.75
CA GLY A 90 -7.11 4.16 -5.20
C GLY A 90 -6.05 4.72 -4.25
N ALA A 91 -6.27 4.61 -2.95
CA ALA A 91 -5.32 5.09 -1.95
C ALA A 91 -4.05 4.22 -1.88
N LEU A 92 -4.17 2.88 -1.98
CA LEU A 92 -3.01 1.99 -2.14
C LEU A 92 -2.25 2.31 -3.44
N ARG A 93 -2.97 2.63 -4.52
CA ARG A 93 -2.33 3.05 -5.76
C ARG A 93 -1.53 4.34 -5.59
N GLY A 94 -2.05 5.31 -4.84
CA GLY A 94 -1.34 6.54 -4.47
C GLY A 94 -0.05 6.25 -3.70
N VAL A 95 -0.08 5.29 -2.77
CA VAL A 95 1.11 4.80 -2.05
C VAL A 95 2.14 4.18 -3.02
N LEU A 96 1.70 3.35 -3.96
CA LEU A 96 2.59 2.78 -4.98
C LEU A 96 3.25 3.89 -5.82
N ASP A 97 2.46 4.87 -6.25
CA ASP A 97 2.94 6.00 -7.04
C ASP A 97 3.90 6.89 -6.24
N PHE A 98 3.64 7.08 -4.94
CA PHE A 98 4.56 7.73 -4.01
C PHE A 98 5.88 6.97 -3.92
N ALA A 99 5.85 5.66 -3.69
CA ALA A 99 7.06 4.87 -3.60
C ALA A 99 7.86 4.97 -4.91
N ASN A 100 7.18 4.88 -6.05
CA ASN A 100 7.80 5.01 -7.38
C ASN A 100 8.41 6.40 -7.58
N ARG A 101 7.78 7.45 -7.05
CA ARG A 101 8.31 8.82 -7.08
C ARG A 101 9.52 8.97 -6.16
N ALA A 102 9.49 8.42 -4.95
CA ALA A 102 10.60 8.47 -4.00
C ALA A 102 11.86 7.85 -4.60
N ASP A 103 11.73 6.69 -5.25
CA ASP A 103 12.86 6.03 -5.92
C ASP A 103 13.41 6.83 -7.09
N ARG A 104 12.54 7.37 -7.96
CA ARG A 104 12.96 8.24 -9.07
C ARG A 104 13.70 9.50 -8.61
N LEU A 105 13.37 10.01 -7.43
CA LEU A 105 14.00 11.19 -6.83
C LEU A 105 15.21 10.85 -5.95
N GLY A 106 15.60 9.57 -5.84
CA GLY A 106 16.69 9.13 -4.96
C GLY A 106 16.36 9.21 -3.47
N LEU A 107 15.11 9.47 -3.09
CA LEU A 107 14.60 9.55 -1.71
C LEU A 107 14.24 8.16 -1.14
N HIS A 108 14.91 7.12 -1.63
CA HIS A 108 14.70 5.71 -1.33
C HIS A 108 14.76 5.38 0.17
N GLN A 109 15.43 6.22 0.96
CA GLN A 109 15.64 6.10 2.40
C GLN A 109 14.33 6.24 3.20
N VAL A 110 13.37 7.02 2.69
CA VAL A 110 12.04 7.17 3.30
C VAL A 110 11.31 5.83 3.32
N LEU A 111 11.44 5.04 2.25
CA LEU A 111 10.85 3.71 2.11
C LEU A 111 11.56 2.63 2.94
N CYS A 112 12.64 2.98 3.64
CA CYS A 112 13.34 2.11 4.57
C CYS A 112 13.09 2.49 6.03
N ASN A 113 12.22 3.47 6.30
CA ASN A 113 11.90 3.94 7.64
C ASN A 113 10.39 3.83 7.89
N GLU A 114 10.01 2.93 8.80
CA GLU A 114 8.61 2.68 9.15
C GLU A 114 7.90 3.92 9.70
N LYS A 115 8.58 4.71 10.54
CA LYS A 115 7.99 5.92 11.13
C LYS A 115 7.76 6.99 10.08
N ALA A 116 8.78 7.27 9.26
CA ALA A 116 8.67 8.23 8.16
C ALA A 116 7.61 7.80 7.14
N THR A 117 7.52 6.49 6.87
CA THR A 117 6.48 5.94 5.99
C THR A 117 5.10 6.03 6.64
N ALA A 118 4.93 5.73 7.92
CA ALA A 118 3.63 5.80 8.59
C ALA A 118 3.10 7.24 8.71
N GLU A 119 3.99 8.21 8.97
CA GLU A 119 3.65 9.64 9.01
C GLU A 119 3.24 10.14 7.61
N LEU A 120 3.98 9.76 6.57
CA LEU A 120 3.67 10.14 5.19
C LEU A 120 2.47 9.37 4.61
N ASP A 121 2.30 8.10 4.97
CA ASP A 121 1.14 7.30 4.61
C ASP A 121 -0.10 7.90 5.24
N SER A 122 -0.06 8.30 6.52
CA SER A 122 -1.20 8.98 7.16
C SER A 122 -1.55 10.29 6.45
N ALA A 123 -0.57 11.14 6.12
CA ALA A 123 -0.80 12.41 5.44
C ALA A 123 -1.25 12.25 3.98
N HIS A 124 -0.65 11.32 3.23
CA HIS A 124 -1.02 11.00 1.85
C HIS A 124 -2.40 10.33 1.81
N TRP A 125 -2.67 9.44 2.76
CA TRP A 125 -3.96 8.82 2.96
C TRP A 125 -5.02 9.88 3.21
N GLU A 126 -4.85 10.75 4.19
CA GLU A 126 -5.74 11.89 4.50
C GLU A 126 -6.02 12.77 3.28
N ARG A 127 -4.99 13.03 2.48
CA ARG A 127 -5.11 13.76 1.22
C ARG A 127 -5.95 13.00 0.19
N ALA A 128 -5.67 11.72 -0.03
CA ALA A 128 -6.42 10.86 -0.95
C ALA A 128 -7.91 10.74 -0.55
N VAL A 129 -8.22 10.69 0.76
CA VAL A 129 -9.60 10.72 1.27
C VAL A 129 -10.33 11.99 0.84
N ARG A 130 -9.66 13.12 1.04
CA ARG A 130 -10.18 14.46 0.77
C ARG A 130 -10.40 14.67 -0.73
N GLU A 131 -9.45 14.21 -1.54
CA GLU A 131 -9.52 14.27 -3.00
C GLU A 131 -10.53 13.26 -3.57
N SER A 132 -10.81 12.14 -2.88
CA SER A 132 -11.88 11.19 -3.26
C SER A 132 -13.30 11.65 -2.95
N GLY A 133 -13.48 12.86 -2.41
CA GLY A 133 -14.80 13.45 -2.13
C GLY A 133 -15.49 12.93 -0.87
N TYR A 134 -14.78 12.25 0.04
CA TYR A 134 -15.35 11.89 1.34
C TYR A 134 -15.28 13.10 2.29
N VAL A 135 -16.37 13.86 2.35
CA VAL A 135 -16.64 14.73 3.50
C VAL A 135 -16.92 13.78 4.66
N ALA A 136 -16.06 13.81 5.68
CA ALA A 136 -16.40 13.18 6.95
C ALA A 136 -17.72 13.81 7.40
N ALA A 137 -18.82 13.08 7.23
CA ALA A 137 -20.03 13.36 7.97
C ALA A 137 -19.60 13.27 9.44
N GLN A 138 -19.38 14.44 10.04
CA GLN A 138 -19.30 14.58 11.47
C GLN A 138 -20.56 13.91 12.00
N GLN A 139 -20.41 12.76 12.64
CA GLN A 139 -21.42 12.31 13.58
C GLN A 139 -21.49 13.42 14.63
N THR A 140 -22.48 14.29 14.48
CA THR A 140 -23.04 15.07 15.57
C THR A 140 -23.53 14.07 16.61
N VAL A 141 -22.63 13.64 17.49
CA VAL A 141 -23.02 13.24 18.83
C VAL A 141 -23.23 14.56 19.56
N GLN A 142 -24.47 15.06 19.52
CA GLN A 142 -24.89 16.02 20.52
C GLN A 142 -24.79 15.31 21.88
N PRO A 143 -24.10 15.87 22.89
CA PRO A 143 -24.33 15.41 24.24
C PRO A 143 -25.75 15.82 24.63
N GLU A 144 -26.63 14.84 24.84
CA GLU A 144 -27.76 15.04 25.74
C GLU A 144 -27.19 15.32 27.12
N VAL A 145 -27.26 16.58 27.59
CA VAL A 145 -27.85 17.00 28.87
C VAL A 145 -28.26 18.47 28.74
#